data_AF-A0A6B3C9B2-F1
#
_entry.id   AF-A0A6B3C9B2-F1
#
_cell.length_a   1.000
_cell.length_b   1.000
_cell.length_c   1.000
_cell.angle_alpha   90.00
_cell.angle_beta   90.00
_cell.angle_gamma   90.00
#
_symmetry.space_group_name_H-M   'P 1'
#
loop_
_entity.id
_entity.type
_entity.pdbx_description
1 polymer ?
#
loop_
_entity_poly.entity_id
_entity_poly.type
_entity_poly.pdbx_seq_one_letter_code
_entity_poly.pdbx_strand_id
1 'polypeptide(L)'
;FKELMRKHGLIQDLRIDTDKFTLSMSDSTGEPVDPGRLSAGERQILAVSLLWGLMKVAGNRLPSVIDTPLGRLDSLHREHLVDRYFPYASDQVLLLSTDEEIDEYLLGRLKKSVAHTYTLVHDDTNFTTTAVEGYWWNAGVSHVA
;
A
#
# COMPACT_ATOMS: atom_id res chain seq x y z
N PHE A 1 8.78 6.80 5.34
CA PHE A 1 9.62 6.81 4.12
C PHE A 1 10.76 5.82 4.19
N LYS A 2 11.77 6.00 5.07
CA LYS A 2 12.88 5.04 5.23
C LYS A 2 12.42 3.61 5.52
N GLU A 3 11.33 3.46 6.28
CA GLU A 3 10.73 2.15 6.57
C GLU A 3 10.13 1.45 5.33
N LEU A 4 9.71 2.19 4.30
CA LEU A 4 9.01 1.63 3.13
C LEU A 4 9.90 1.54 1.88
N MET A 5 11.00 2.29 1.83
CA MET A 5 11.87 2.37 0.66
C MET A 5 12.88 1.23 0.55
N ARG A 6 13.16 0.83 -0.70
CA ARG A 6 14.17 -0.18 -1.04
C ARG A 6 15.62 0.35 -1.05
N LYS A 7 15.85 1.47 -1.75
CA LYS A 7 17.21 1.96 -2.01
C LYS A 7 17.74 2.76 -0.83
N HIS A 8 18.80 2.25 -0.21
CA HIS A 8 19.61 2.99 0.73
C HIS A 8 20.41 4.05 -0.04
N GLY A 9 20.21 5.34 0.26
CA GLY A 9 21.03 6.44 -0.27
C GLY A 9 20.41 7.34 -1.35
N LEU A 10 19.27 6.98 -1.95
CA LEU A 10 18.61 7.85 -2.94
C LEU A 10 18.06 9.13 -2.30
N ILE A 11 17.48 8.99 -1.12
CA ILE A 11 16.97 10.10 -0.31
C ILE A 11 17.38 9.81 1.14
N GLN A 12 18.20 10.69 1.71
CA GLN A 12 18.67 10.63 3.09
C GLN A 12 17.83 11.49 4.03
N ASP A 13 17.40 12.67 3.57
CA ASP A 13 16.57 13.60 4.33
C ASP A 13 15.37 14.09 3.52
N LEU A 14 14.30 14.42 4.22
CA LEU A 14 13.05 14.93 3.68
C LEU A 14 12.51 16.00 4.61
N ARG A 15 12.27 17.20 4.06
CA ARG A 15 11.78 18.37 4.80
C ARG A 15 10.51 18.90 4.18
N ILE A 16 9.55 19.23 5.04
CA ILE A 16 8.29 19.85 4.66
C ILE A 16 8.34 21.30 5.13
N ASP A 17 8.29 22.22 4.19
CA ASP A 17 8.04 23.64 4.48
C ASP A 17 6.53 23.80 4.71
N THR A 18 6.13 24.08 5.95
CA THR A 18 4.72 24.17 6.34
C THR A 18 4.04 25.46 5.90
N ASP A 19 4.80 26.50 5.58
CA ASP A 19 4.25 27.79 5.13
C ASP A 19 3.97 27.75 3.63
N LYS A 20 4.85 27.07 2.87
CA LYS A 20 4.72 26.92 1.41
C LYS A 20 4.06 25.61 0.97
N PHE A 21 3.88 24.67 1.90
CA PHE A 21 3.43 23.30 1.63
C PHE A 21 4.30 22.58 0.60
N THR A 22 5.61 22.84 0.60
CA THR A 22 6.56 22.23 -0.33
C THR A 22 7.41 21.16 0.33
N LEU A 23 7.63 20.08 -0.39
CA LEU A 23 8.53 19.00 -0.01
C LEU A 23 9.91 19.21 -0.64
N SER A 24 10.96 19.16 0.16
CA SER A 24 12.35 19.10 -0.31
C SER A 24 12.99 17.80 0.16
N MET A 25 13.84 17.23 -0.69
CA MET A 25 14.55 15.98 -0.42
C MET A 25 16.03 16.18 -0.70
N SER A 26 16.89 15.49 0.03
CA SER A 26 18.31 15.46 -0.26
C SER A 26 18.86 14.03 -0.23
N ASP A 27 19.88 13.77 -1.03
CA ASP A 27 20.56 12.47 -1.09
C ASP A 27 21.58 12.32 0.05
N SER A 28 22.35 11.23 0.03
CA SER A 28 23.37 10.97 1.06
C SER A 28 24.54 11.94 1.10
N THR A 29 24.72 12.73 0.04
CA THR A 29 25.74 13.78 -0.04
C THR A 29 25.21 15.13 0.44
N GLY A 30 23.90 15.23 0.71
CA GLY A 30 23.23 16.47 1.11
C GLY A 30 22.73 17.30 -0.08
N GLU A 31 22.94 16.84 -1.31
CA GLU A 31 22.50 17.52 -2.51
C GLU A 31 20.97 17.40 -2.71
N PRO A 32 20.30 18.45 -3.19
CA PRO A 32 18.86 18.43 -3.40
C PRO A 32 18.46 17.42 -4.49
N VAL A 33 17.46 16.62 -4.18
CA VAL A 33 16.87 15.62 -5.08
C VAL A 33 15.54 16.16 -5.60
N ASP A 34 15.48 16.39 -6.91
CA ASP A 34 14.22 16.71 -7.59
C ASP A 34 13.24 15.52 -7.51
N PRO A 35 12.04 15.66 -6.93
CA PRO A 35 11.01 14.62 -6.92
C PRO A 35 10.64 14.07 -8.31
N GLY A 36 10.83 14.86 -9.37
CA GLY A 36 10.64 14.44 -10.76
C GLY A 36 11.58 13.30 -11.17
N ARG A 37 12.74 13.16 -10.52
CA ARG A 37 13.73 12.09 -10.80
C ARG A 37 13.37 10.74 -10.20
N LEU A 38 12.38 10.69 -9.31
CA LEU A 38 11.89 9.43 -8.75
C LEU A 38 11.19 8.60 -9.82
N SER A 39 11.31 7.28 -9.73
CA SER A 39 10.45 6.39 -10.52
C SER A 39 8.98 6.49 -10.07
N ALA A 40 8.06 5.97 -10.87
CA ALA A 40 6.64 5.94 -10.51
C ALA A 40 6.38 5.22 -9.18
N GLY A 41 7.05 4.08 -8.95
CA GLY A 41 6.94 3.33 -7.71
C GLY A 41 7.52 4.07 -6.50
N GLU A 42 8.68 4.72 -6.65
CA GLU A 42 9.30 5.50 -5.57
C GLU A 42 8.43 6.72 -5.20
N ARG A 43 7.80 7.38 -6.18
CA ARG A 43 6.80 8.43 -5.91
C ARG A 43 5.58 7.91 -5.14
N GLN A 44 5.10 6.72 -5.46
CA GLN A 44 3.99 6.12 -4.74
C GLN A 44 4.37 5.79 -3.30
N ILE A 45 5.55 5.19 -3.06
CA ILE A 45 6.06 4.93 -1.70
C ILE A 45 6.24 6.22 -0.90
N LEU A 46 6.69 7.29 -1.56
CA LEU A 46 6.77 8.63 -0.97
C LEU A 46 5.39 9.16 -0.56
N ALA A 47 4.42 9.10 -1.45
CA ALA A 47 3.04 9.54 -1.18
C ALA A 47 2.41 8.76 -0.02
N VAL A 48 2.51 7.42 -0.05
CA VAL A 48 2.02 6.54 1.03
C VAL A 48 2.71 6.87 2.36
N SER A 49 4.03 7.08 2.35
CA SER A 49 4.78 7.46 3.54
C SER A 49 4.32 8.78 4.14
N LEU A 50 4.04 9.77 3.30
CA LEU A 50 3.60 11.10 3.73
C LEU A 50 2.20 11.03 4.32
N LEU A 51 1.26 10.37 3.64
CA LEU A 51 -0.10 10.14 4.13
C LEU A 51 -0.09 9.40 5.47
N TRP A 52 0.69 8.33 5.59
CA TRP A 52 0.80 7.58 6.84
C TRP A 52 1.39 8.42 7.98
N GLY A 53 2.41 9.25 7.70
CA GLY A 53 2.96 10.19 8.67
C GLY A 53 1.93 11.22 9.14
N LEU A 54 1.17 11.79 8.21
CA LEU A 54 0.09 12.73 8.52
C LEU A 54 -1.00 12.07 9.38
N MET A 55 -1.42 10.85 9.04
CA MET A 55 -2.41 10.09 9.81
C MET A 55 -1.95 9.81 11.24
N LYS A 56 -0.66 9.45 11.42
CA LYS A 56 -0.07 9.26 12.76
C LYS A 56 -0.12 10.53 13.62
N VAL A 57 0.09 11.70 13.01
CA VAL A 57 0.09 13.00 13.72
C VAL A 57 -1.33 13.51 13.96
N ALA A 58 -2.27 13.24 13.04
CA ALA A 58 -3.65 13.70 13.15
C ALA A 58 -4.42 13.07 14.34
N GLY A 59 -3.93 11.98 14.92
CA GLY A 59 -4.43 11.39 16.16
C GLY A 59 -5.81 10.73 16.09
N ASN A 60 -6.53 10.86 14.96
CA ASN A 60 -7.83 10.26 14.75
C ASN A 60 -7.70 8.78 14.37
N ARG A 61 -8.28 7.89 15.19
CA ARG A 61 -8.36 6.44 14.96
C ARG A 61 -9.57 6.09 14.09
N LEU A 62 -9.59 6.61 12.87
CA LEU A 62 -10.62 6.25 11.89
C LEU A 62 -10.22 4.98 11.15
N PRO A 63 -11.18 4.12 10.75
CA PRO A 63 -10.90 3.02 9.83
C PRO A 63 -10.29 3.54 8.53
N SER A 64 -9.28 2.83 8.03
CA SER A 64 -8.61 3.16 6.77
C SER A 64 -9.12 2.24 5.65
N VAL A 65 -9.58 2.83 4.55
CA VAL A 65 -9.89 2.10 3.32
C VAL A 65 -8.76 2.35 2.33
N ILE A 66 -8.13 1.27 1.85
CA ILE A 66 -7.02 1.33 0.90
C ILE A 66 -7.44 0.57 -0.35
N ASP A 67 -7.55 1.28 -1.47
CA ASP A 67 -7.97 0.74 -2.76
C ASP A 67 -6.79 0.64 -3.73
N THR A 68 -6.77 -0.42 -4.53
CA THR A 68 -5.71 -0.78 -5.50
C THR A 68 -4.28 -0.46 -5.01
N PRO A 69 -3.85 -1.08 -3.90
CA PRO A 69 -2.68 -0.63 -3.16
C PRO A 69 -1.34 -0.77 -3.91
N LEU A 70 -1.25 -1.61 -4.95
CA LEU A 70 0.04 -2.15 -5.43
C LEU A 70 0.32 -2.01 -6.93
N GLY A 71 -0.65 -1.59 -7.75
CA GLY A 71 -0.62 -1.64 -9.22
C GLY A 71 0.55 -0.97 -9.97
N ARG A 72 1.50 -0.28 -9.28
CA ARG A 72 2.70 0.34 -9.90
C ARG A 72 4.00 0.08 -9.13
N LEU A 73 4.00 -0.89 -8.23
CA LEU A 73 5.15 -1.24 -7.38
C LEU A 73 5.81 -2.53 -7.83
N ASP A 74 7.14 -2.57 -7.76
CA ASP A 74 7.90 -3.82 -7.89
C ASP A 74 7.69 -4.75 -6.68
N SER A 75 8.03 -6.03 -6.83
CA SER A 75 7.79 -7.06 -5.82
C SER A 75 8.30 -6.70 -4.43
N LEU A 76 9.48 -6.10 -4.31
CA LEU A 76 10.05 -5.76 -3.01
C LEU A 76 9.31 -4.59 -2.35
N HIS A 77 8.93 -3.58 -3.12
CA HIS A 77 8.10 -2.49 -2.61
C HIS A 77 6.72 -3.00 -2.17
N ARG A 78 6.13 -3.97 -2.88
CA ARG A 78 4.89 -4.64 -2.46
C ARG A 78 5.06 -5.37 -1.13
N GLU A 79 6.14 -6.14 -0.97
CA GLU A 79 6.47 -6.80 0.32
C GLU A 79 6.60 -5.81 1.47
N HIS A 80 7.29 -4.68 1.25
CA HIS A 80 7.42 -3.65 2.28
C HIS A 80 6.08 -3.07 2.70
N LEU A 81 5.15 -2.79 1.77
CA LEU A 81 3.83 -2.32 2.13
C LEU A 81 3.04 -3.38 2.92
N VAL A 82 3.11 -4.63 2.47
CA VAL A 82 2.46 -5.77 3.11
C VAL A 82 2.95 -5.97 4.54
N ASP A 83 4.26 -5.94 4.78
CA ASP A 83 4.78 -6.24 6.12
C ASP A 83 4.75 -5.02 7.06
N ARG A 84 4.98 -3.82 6.52
CA ARG A 84 5.34 -2.65 7.33
C ARG A 84 4.29 -1.56 7.32
N TYR A 85 3.40 -1.53 6.35
CA TYR A 85 2.38 -0.49 6.24
C TYR A 85 0.99 -1.01 6.55
N PHE A 86 0.44 -1.96 5.79
CA PHE A 86 -0.96 -2.36 5.93
C PHE A 86 -1.34 -2.82 7.34
N PRO A 87 -0.52 -3.60 8.07
CA PRO A 87 -0.84 -4.00 9.45
C PRO A 87 -0.89 -2.84 10.45
N TYR A 88 -0.34 -1.68 10.10
CA TYR A 88 -0.12 -0.54 11.00
C TYR A 88 -0.68 0.77 10.43
N ALA A 89 -1.47 0.69 9.36
CA ALA A 89 -2.04 1.87 8.71
C ALA A 89 -3.14 2.52 9.57
N SER A 90 -3.89 1.72 10.32
CA SER A 90 -4.86 2.14 11.35
C SER A 90 -5.22 0.93 12.24
N ASP A 91 -6.03 1.13 13.28
CA ASP A 91 -6.57 0.04 14.11
C ASP A 91 -7.51 -0.88 13.30
N GLN A 92 -8.21 -0.34 12.31
CA GLN A 92 -9.03 -1.10 11.36
C GLN A 92 -8.68 -0.70 9.93
N VAL A 93 -8.38 -1.71 9.10
CA VAL A 93 -8.03 -1.53 7.69
C VAL A 93 -8.93 -2.39 6.82
N LEU A 94 -9.57 -1.76 5.83
CA LEU A 94 -10.21 -2.44 4.71
C LEU A 94 -9.29 -2.32 3.49
N LEU A 95 -8.69 -3.45 3.10
CA LEU A 95 -7.82 -3.53 1.94
C LEU A 95 -8.62 -4.06 0.76
N LEU A 96 -8.75 -3.26 -0.30
CA LEU A 96 -9.36 -3.65 -1.57
C LEU A 96 -8.24 -3.87 -2.57
N SER A 97 -8.15 -5.08 -3.12
CA SER A 97 -7.08 -5.47 -4.05
C SER A 97 -7.63 -6.32 -5.18
N THR A 98 -6.95 -6.30 -6.32
CA THR A 98 -7.16 -7.28 -7.38
C THR A 98 -6.24 -8.51 -7.20
N ASP A 99 -6.48 -9.53 -8.02
CA ASP A 99 -5.65 -10.72 -8.15
C ASP A 99 -4.23 -10.45 -8.64
N GLU A 100 -4.05 -9.40 -9.44
CA GLU A 100 -2.73 -8.95 -9.89
C GLU A 100 -1.91 -8.24 -8.79
N GLU A 101 -2.56 -7.82 -7.70
CA GLU A 101 -1.95 -7.04 -6.63
C GLU A 101 -1.55 -7.90 -5.43
N ILE A 102 -2.50 -8.68 -4.89
CA ILE A 102 -2.28 -9.57 -3.76
C ILE A 102 -2.41 -11.01 -4.24
N ASP A 103 -1.27 -11.67 -4.39
CA ASP A 103 -1.18 -13.10 -4.68
C ASP A 103 -1.13 -13.93 -3.39
N GLU A 104 -1.07 -15.27 -3.54
CA GLU A 104 -0.99 -16.20 -2.41
C GLU A 104 0.22 -15.92 -1.52
N TYR A 105 1.34 -15.52 -2.11
CA TYR A 105 2.57 -15.21 -1.39
C TYR A 105 2.42 -13.97 -0.49
N LEU A 106 1.93 -12.86 -1.05
CA LEU A 106 1.69 -11.63 -0.31
C LEU A 106 0.58 -11.80 0.72
N LEU A 107 -0.50 -12.54 0.42
CA LEU A 107 -1.50 -12.89 1.41
C LEU A 107 -0.89 -13.70 2.57
N GLY A 108 -0.01 -14.65 2.27
CA GLY A 108 0.69 -15.44 3.27
C GLY A 108 1.46 -14.58 4.28
N ARG A 109 2.06 -13.47 3.83
CA ARG A 109 2.74 -12.49 4.67
C ARG A 109 1.75 -11.66 5.50
N LEU A 110 0.62 -11.26 4.92
CA LEU A 110 -0.44 -10.52 5.62
C LEU A 110 -1.21 -11.35 6.65
N LYS A 111 -1.20 -12.69 6.53
CA LYS A 111 -2.08 -13.62 7.26
C LYS A 111 -2.20 -13.36 8.76
N LYS A 112 -1.11 -12.95 9.43
CA LYS A 112 -1.11 -12.67 10.89
C LYS A 112 -1.92 -11.43 11.28
N SER A 113 -2.14 -10.53 10.34
CA SER A 113 -2.81 -9.24 10.53
C SER A 113 -4.20 -9.21 9.88
N VAL A 114 -4.63 -10.33 9.28
CA VAL A 114 -5.91 -10.45 8.56
C VAL A 114 -6.92 -11.12 9.47
N ALA A 115 -8.02 -10.42 9.76
CA ALA A 115 -9.15 -10.98 10.49
C ALA A 115 -10.09 -11.78 9.58
N HIS A 116 -10.44 -11.19 8.42
CA HIS A 116 -11.34 -11.79 7.44
C HIS A 116 -10.86 -11.49 6.03
N THR A 117 -11.19 -12.37 5.09
CA THR A 117 -10.98 -12.15 3.65
C THR A 117 -12.28 -12.41 2.92
N TYR A 118 -12.55 -11.63 1.89
CA TYR A 118 -13.73 -11.81 1.04
C TYR A 118 -13.34 -11.59 -0.42
N THR A 119 -13.91 -12.39 -1.31
CA THR A 119 -13.85 -12.22 -2.75
C THR A 119 -15.21 -11.72 -3.25
N LEU A 120 -15.22 -10.65 -4.02
CA LEU A 120 -16.42 -10.17 -4.70
C LEU A 120 -16.57 -10.93 -6.02
N VAL A 121 -17.65 -11.72 -6.14
CA VAL A 121 -17.96 -12.51 -7.34
C VAL A 121 -19.15 -11.87 -8.04
N HIS A 122 -18.95 -11.43 -9.29
CA HIS A 122 -20.00 -10.87 -10.12
C HIS A 122 -20.66 -11.96 -10.97
N ASP A 123 -21.99 -11.92 -11.06
CA ASP A 123 -22.80 -12.76 -11.95
C ASP A 123 -23.33 -11.89 -13.09
N ASP A 124 -22.75 -12.03 -14.29
CA ASP A 124 -23.13 -11.29 -15.50
C ASP A 124 -24.55 -11.62 -15.99
N THR A 125 -25.12 -12.76 -15.60
CA THR A 125 -26.46 -13.16 -16.02
C THR A 125 -27.51 -12.44 -15.19
N ASN A 126 -27.32 -12.42 -13.88
CA ASN A 126 -28.26 -11.79 -12.94
C ASN A 126 -27.89 -10.33 -12.60
N PHE A 127 -26.74 -9.83 -13.06
CA PHE A 127 -26.16 -8.53 -12.70
C PHE A 127 -26.09 -8.30 -11.19
N THR A 128 -25.66 -9.32 -10.46
CA THR A 128 -25.52 -9.27 -8.99
C THR A 128 -24.07 -9.52 -8.58
N THR A 129 -23.66 -8.93 -7.45
CA THR A 129 -22.33 -9.18 -6.86
C THR A 129 -22.51 -9.74 -5.46
N THR A 130 -21.85 -10.86 -5.19
CA THR A 130 -21.89 -11.52 -3.88
C THR A 130 -20.50 -11.51 -3.25
N ALA A 131 -20.42 -11.24 -1.95
CA ALA A 131 -19.19 -11.40 -1.18
C ALA A 131 -19.09 -12.84 -0.68
N VAL A 132 -18.07 -13.57 -1.13
CA VAL A 132 -17.75 -14.94 -0.72
C VAL A 132 -16.57 -14.89 0.23
N GLU A 133 -16.62 -15.63 1.35
CA GLU A 133 -15.51 -15.69 2.30
C GLU A 133 -14.28 -16.36 1.69
N GLY A 134 -13.09 -15.81 1.95
CA GLY A 134 -11.82 -16.30 1.42
C GLY A 134 -11.36 -15.62 0.13
N TYR A 135 -10.14 -15.96 -0.28
CA TYR A 135 -9.63 -15.76 -1.64
C TYR A 135 -9.92 -17.02 -2.49
N TRP A 136 -9.93 -16.88 -3.82
CA TRP A 136 -10.26 -17.98 -4.76
C TRP A 136 -9.40 -19.24 -4.59
N TRP A 137 -8.13 -19.11 -4.20
CA TRP A 137 -7.25 -20.25 -3.93
C TRP A 137 -7.63 -21.05 -2.67
N ASN A 138 -8.23 -20.41 -1.66
CA ASN A 138 -8.66 -21.07 -0.42
C ASN A 138 -10.07 -21.66 -0.54
N ALA A 139 -10.88 -21.11 -1.44
CA ALA A 139 -12.29 -21.49 -1.59
C ALA A 139 -12.49 -22.69 -2.54
N GLY A 140 -11.44 -23.21 -3.18
CA GLY A 140 -11.55 -24.29 -4.17
C GLY A 140 -12.35 -23.87 -5.42
N VAL A 141 -12.52 -22.56 -5.64
CA VAL A 141 -13.26 -22.00 -6.76
C VAL A 141 -12.29 -21.75 -7.89
N SER A 142 -12.39 -22.57 -8.94
CA SER A 142 -11.64 -22.37 -10.18
C SER A 142 -11.94 -20.99 -10.76
N HIS A 143 -10.88 -20.29 -11.20
CA HIS A 143 -10.93 -18.96 -11.82
C HIS A 143 -12.17 -18.77 -12.70
N VAL A 144 -13.01 -17.78 -12.36
CA VAL A 144 -13.95 -17.19 -13.29
C VAL A 144 -13.26 -15.92 -13.78
N ALA A 145 -12.64 -16.04 -14.96
CA ALA A 145 -12.16 -14.91 -15.74
C ALA A 145 -13.32 -14.27 -16.51
#